data_AF-A0A1I2RSC9-F1
#
_entry.id   AF-A0A1I2RSC9-F1
#
_cell.length_a   1.000
_cell.length_b   1.000
_cell.length_c   1.000
_cell.angle_alpha   90.00
_cell.angle_beta   90.00
_cell.angle_gamma   90.00
#
_symmetry.space_group_name_H-M   'P 1'
#
loop_
_entity.id
_entity.type
_entity.pdbx_description
1 polymer ?
#
loop_
_entity_poly.entity_id
_entity_poly.type
_entity_poly.pdbx_seq_one_letter_code
_entity_poly.pdbx_strand_id
1 'polypeptide(L)'
;MVISLKQTDTLKKDSVRVEKSTKVRMSTQDKIYNVIAIIVFSVITLICFYPFYYLMICTISDQQLVELNKIYMIPKGINFRNYIEILNVQNLANSAFISVARTLVTTTVSFFCTSYMAYFFTKQQMWGHKFWYRFTVITMYFSAGLIPIYLNNRMLHLNNSFLVYVVPSAISVYNMVLVKTSIESMGTELEESARLDGAGYLTIFFRIILPLQGPILATVSLFTAVNQWNDFFTTKLYITNTKLYTLQYLLYELLSQVTAAANQINNADPYASITPTGIRLTLTAIVVIPIIMVYPFIQRFYVKGIMLGAVKG
;
A
#
# COMPACT_ATOMS: atom_id res chain seq x y z
N MET A 1 19.98 -3.21 -56.71
CA MET A 1 18.92 -2.92 -55.73
C MET A 1 17.99 -4.12 -55.49
N VAL A 2 18.51 -5.35 -55.32
CA VAL A 2 17.69 -6.56 -55.03
C VAL A 2 18.37 -7.53 -54.03
N ILE A 3 19.62 -7.29 -53.61
CA ILE A 3 20.35 -8.22 -52.72
C ILE A 3 20.30 -7.81 -51.23
N SER A 4 19.94 -6.56 -50.91
CA SER A 4 19.95 -6.05 -49.52
C SER A 4 18.67 -6.30 -48.71
N LEU A 5 17.61 -6.88 -49.31
CA LEU A 5 16.33 -7.13 -48.63
C LEU A 5 16.13 -8.58 -48.17
N LYS A 6 17.03 -9.51 -48.55
CA LYS A 6 16.90 -10.93 -48.18
C LYS A 6 17.61 -11.30 -46.88
N GLN A 7 18.48 -10.42 -46.37
CA GLN A 7 19.26 -10.63 -45.15
C GLN A 7 18.58 -10.08 -43.89
N THR A 8 17.67 -9.11 -44.07
CA THR A 8 16.85 -8.53 -42.99
C THR A 8 15.67 -9.41 -42.60
N ASP A 9 15.16 -10.25 -43.51
CA ASP A 9 14.10 -11.22 -43.19
C ASP A 9 14.62 -12.52 -42.56
N THR A 10 15.90 -12.85 -42.72
CA THR A 10 16.50 -14.01 -42.06
C THR A 10 16.88 -13.74 -40.60
N LEU A 11 17.16 -12.49 -40.20
CA LEU A 11 17.51 -12.16 -38.82
C LEU A 11 16.29 -11.84 -37.92
N LYS A 12 15.09 -11.70 -38.49
CA LYS A 12 13.86 -11.40 -37.74
C LYS A 12 13.08 -12.65 -37.33
N LYS A 13 13.53 -13.85 -37.72
CA LYS A 13 12.82 -15.12 -37.47
C LYS A 13 13.38 -15.95 -36.30
N ASP A 14 14.48 -15.50 -35.69
CA ASP A 14 15.16 -16.20 -34.59
C ASP A 14 14.93 -15.59 -33.20
N SER A 15 14.16 -14.50 -33.08
CA SER A 15 13.77 -13.96 -31.78
C SER A 15 12.39 -14.46 -31.37
N VAL A 16 12.35 -15.11 -30.20
CA VAL A 16 11.16 -15.65 -29.51
C VAL A 16 10.72 -17.04 -29.99
N ARG A 17 11.63 -18.03 -29.97
CA ARG A 17 11.21 -19.37 -29.53
C ARG A 17 10.93 -19.27 -28.03
N VAL A 18 9.66 -19.19 -27.67
CA VAL A 18 9.20 -19.52 -26.31
C VAL A 18 9.69 -20.94 -26.04
N GLU A 19 10.74 -21.09 -25.23
CA GLU A 19 11.12 -22.38 -24.69
C GLU A 19 9.87 -22.99 -24.06
N LYS A 20 9.35 -24.05 -24.69
CA LYS A 20 8.31 -24.86 -24.09
C LYS A 20 8.88 -25.35 -22.76
N SER A 21 8.33 -24.85 -21.65
CA SER A 21 8.62 -25.28 -20.29
C SER A 21 8.79 -26.80 -20.28
N THR A 22 10.04 -27.23 -20.21
CA THR A 22 10.40 -28.63 -20.11
C THR A 22 9.78 -29.10 -18.81
N LYS A 23 8.71 -29.92 -18.87
CA LYS A 23 8.10 -30.51 -17.68
C LYS A 23 9.18 -31.33 -16.98
N VAL A 24 9.82 -30.73 -15.98
CA VAL A 24 10.78 -31.41 -15.12
C VAL A 24 10.05 -32.62 -14.55
N ARG A 25 10.57 -33.83 -14.84
CA ARG A 25 10.00 -35.07 -14.30
C ARG A 25 10.23 -35.06 -12.79
N MET A 26 9.23 -34.60 -12.05
CA MET A 26 9.29 -34.51 -10.60
C MET A 26 9.47 -35.92 -10.03
N SER A 27 10.47 -36.08 -9.15
CA SER A 27 10.69 -37.32 -8.41
C SER A 27 9.44 -37.66 -7.60
N THR A 28 9.19 -38.94 -7.31
CA THR A 28 8.07 -39.36 -6.45
C THR A 28 8.13 -38.67 -5.07
N GLN A 29 9.34 -38.39 -4.59
CA GLN A 29 9.57 -37.58 -3.39
C GLN A 29 9.08 -36.14 -3.58
N ASP A 30 9.47 -35.46 -4.67
CA ASP A 30 9.02 -34.09 -4.98
C ASP A 30 7.49 -33.98 -5.10
N LYS A 31 6.83 -35.01 -5.61
CA LYS A 31 5.37 -35.07 -5.68
C LYS A 31 4.73 -35.13 -4.30
N ILE A 32 5.26 -35.97 -3.40
CA ILE A 32 4.78 -36.10 -2.03
C ILE A 32 5.02 -34.79 -1.27
N TYR A 33 6.21 -34.19 -1.38
CA TYR A 33 6.52 -32.89 -0.79
C TYR A 33 5.58 -31.79 -1.28
N ASN A 34 5.32 -31.71 -2.59
CA ASN A 34 4.39 -30.72 -3.14
C ASN A 34 2.95 -30.95 -2.67
N VAL A 35 2.47 -32.19 -2.61
CA VAL A 35 1.12 -32.47 -2.10
C VAL A 35 0.99 -32.06 -0.63
N ILE A 36 1.98 -32.40 0.20
CA ILE A 36 2.00 -31.99 1.61
C ILE A 36 2.05 -30.46 1.73
N ALA A 37 2.93 -29.81 0.97
CA ALA A 37 3.05 -28.35 0.96
C ALA A 37 1.74 -27.68 0.53
N ILE A 38 1.11 -28.14 -0.54
CA ILE A 38 -0.18 -27.62 -1.01
C ILE A 38 -1.24 -27.78 0.06
N ILE A 39 -1.32 -28.93 0.74
CA ILE A 39 -2.29 -29.16 1.81
C ILE A 39 -2.04 -28.20 2.97
N VAL A 40 -0.80 -28.09 3.45
CA VAL A 40 -0.44 -27.22 4.58
C VAL A 40 -0.73 -25.75 4.24
N PHE A 41 -0.30 -25.27 3.07
CA PHE A 41 -0.57 -23.89 2.64
C PHE A 41 -2.06 -23.63 2.41
N SER A 42 -2.84 -24.62 1.94
CA SER A 42 -4.29 -24.49 1.79
C SER A 42 -4.98 -24.37 3.16
N VAL A 43 -4.57 -25.16 4.15
CA VAL A 43 -5.10 -25.09 5.52
C VAL A 43 -4.78 -23.73 6.15
N ILE A 44 -3.53 -23.27 6.04
CA ILE A 44 -3.12 -21.95 6.54
C ILE A 44 -3.95 -20.84 5.87
N THR A 45 -4.15 -20.92 4.56
CA THR A 45 -4.96 -19.96 3.80
C THR A 45 -6.40 -19.92 4.32
N LEU A 46 -7.01 -21.08 4.59
CA LEU A 46 -8.36 -21.16 5.14
C LEU A 46 -8.46 -20.55 6.55
N ILE A 47 -7.49 -20.82 7.42
CA ILE A 47 -7.44 -20.25 8.77
C ILE A 47 -7.33 -18.72 8.71
N CYS A 48 -6.50 -18.19 7.82
CA CYS A 48 -6.33 -16.74 7.64
C CYS A 48 -7.56 -16.08 6.98
N PHE A 49 -8.24 -16.77 6.06
CA PHE A 49 -9.41 -16.23 5.35
C PHE A 49 -10.68 -16.25 6.20
N TYR A 50 -10.85 -17.28 7.05
CA TYR A 50 -12.02 -17.47 7.89
C TYR A 50 -12.46 -16.24 8.72
N PRO A 51 -11.57 -15.51 9.45
CA PRO A 51 -12.01 -14.34 10.22
C PRO A 51 -12.60 -13.23 9.36
N PHE A 52 -12.09 -13.01 8.15
CA PHE A 52 -12.63 -12.02 7.22
C PHE A 52 -14.01 -12.45 6.69
N TYR A 53 -14.14 -13.73 6.35
CA TYR A 53 -15.41 -14.31 5.93
C TYR A 53 -16.47 -14.23 7.04
N TYR A 54 -16.11 -14.62 8.26
CA TYR A 54 -16.98 -14.56 9.43
C TYR A 54 -17.44 -13.12 9.73
N LEU A 55 -16.51 -12.15 9.66
CA LEU A 55 -16.82 -10.74 9.84
C LEU A 55 -17.91 -10.29 8.85
N MET A 56 -17.76 -10.60 7.56
CA MET A 56 -18.74 -10.23 6.53
C MET A 56 -20.12 -10.88 6.76
N ILE A 57 -20.16 -12.14 7.21
CA ILE A 57 -21.43 -12.80 7.56
C ILE A 57 -22.12 -12.08 8.70
N CYS A 58 -21.38 -11.75 9.76
CA CYS A 58 -21.94 -11.07 10.93
C CYS A 58 -22.51 -9.70 10.59
N THR A 59 -21.97 -9.00 9.59
CA THR A 59 -22.49 -7.68 9.17
C THR A 59 -23.80 -7.74 8.38
N ILE A 60 -24.11 -8.88 7.76
CA ILE A 60 -25.33 -9.09 6.96
C ILE A 60 -26.42 -9.75 7.80
N SER A 61 -26.05 -10.44 8.88
CA SER A 61 -26.97 -11.21 9.70
C SER A 61 -27.73 -10.36 10.72
N ASP A 62 -28.78 -10.94 11.29
CA ASP A 62 -29.57 -10.33 12.34
C ASP A 62 -28.71 -10.13 13.59
N GLN A 63 -28.73 -8.90 14.10
CA GLN A 63 -27.88 -8.49 15.20
C GLN A 63 -28.16 -9.25 16.50
N GLN A 64 -29.41 -9.66 16.74
CA GLN A 64 -29.76 -10.47 17.91
C GLN A 64 -29.15 -11.87 17.81
N LEU A 65 -29.05 -12.43 16.60
CA LEU A 65 -28.44 -13.74 16.38
C LEU A 65 -26.92 -13.70 16.46
N VAL A 66 -26.31 -12.56 16.12
CA VAL A 66 -24.86 -12.31 16.27
C VAL A 66 -24.49 -12.26 17.74
N GLU A 67 -25.26 -11.55 18.57
CA GLU A 67 -24.99 -11.43 20.01
C GLU A 67 -25.17 -12.75 20.76
N LEU A 68 -26.11 -13.58 20.31
CA LEU A 68 -26.33 -14.92 20.87
C LEU A 68 -25.34 -15.99 20.37
N ASN A 69 -24.32 -15.62 19.57
CA ASN A 69 -23.35 -16.53 18.95
C ASN A 69 -24.01 -17.67 18.13
N LYS A 70 -25.16 -17.42 17.50
CA LYS A 70 -25.93 -18.43 16.73
C LYS A 70 -25.60 -18.48 15.23
N ILE A 71 -24.58 -17.72 14.82
CA ILE A 71 -24.09 -17.61 13.45
C ILE A 71 -22.70 -18.20 13.40
N TYR A 72 -22.52 -19.18 12.50
CA TYR A 72 -21.24 -19.89 12.34
C TYR A 72 -20.73 -19.78 10.90
N MET A 73 -21.57 -20.11 9.91
CA MET A 73 -21.10 -20.23 8.52
C MET A 73 -22.01 -19.59 7.46
N ILE A 74 -23.27 -19.33 7.78
CA ILE A 74 -24.28 -18.79 6.84
C ILE A 74 -25.01 -17.64 7.53
N PRO A 75 -25.28 -16.52 6.82
CA PRO A 75 -26.04 -15.42 7.39
C PRO A 75 -27.46 -15.85 7.72
N LYS A 76 -27.95 -15.44 8.89
CA LYS A 76 -29.33 -15.69 9.34
C LYS A 76 -30.03 -14.37 9.58
N GLY A 77 -31.22 -14.18 9.02
CA GLY A 77 -31.99 -12.94 9.14
C GLY A 77 -31.29 -11.75 8.48
N ILE A 78 -31.28 -11.73 7.15
CA ILE A 78 -30.56 -10.71 6.37
C ILE A 78 -31.05 -9.31 6.74
N ASN A 79 -30.14 -8.45 7.20
CA ASN A 79 -30.43 -7.09 7.61
C ASN A 79 -29.34 -6.12 7.12
N PHE A 80 -29.72 -5.15 6.29
CA PHE A 80 -28.81 -4.13 5.74
C PHE A 80 -28.94 -2.76 6.42
N ARG A 81 -29.70 -2.66 7.52
CA ARG A 81 -29.98 -1.38 8.17
C ARG A 81 -28.70 -0.69 8.64
N ASN A 82 -27.74 -1.45 9.18
CA ASN A 82 -26.45 -0.92 9.63
C ASN A 82 -25.67 -0.23 8.49
N TYR A 83 -25.74 -0.75 7.26
CA TYR A 83 -25.08 -0.13 6.10
C TYR A 83 -25.76 1.19 5.72
N ILE A 84 -27.09 1.24 5.75
CA ILE A 84 -27.86 2.46 5.46
C ILE A 84 -27.57 3.53 6.52
N GLU A 85 -27.51 3.15 7.79
CA GLU A 85 -27.18 4.07 8.90
C GLU A 85 -25.77 4.66 8.72
N ILE A 86 -24.79 3.85 8.31
CA ILE A 86 -23.41 4.34 8.08
C ILE A 86 -23.35 5.25 6.85
N LEU A 87 -24.04 4.92 5.76
CA LEU A 87 -24.09 5.77 4.56
C LEU A 87 -24.73 7.14 4.82
N ASN A 88 -25.62 7.23 5.81
CA ASN A 88 -26.24 8.48 6.25
C ASN A 88 -25.38 9.30 7.21
N VAL A 89 -24.18 8.82 7.58
CA VAL A 89 -23.28 9.60 8.44
C VAL A 89 -22.88 10.89 7.73
N GLN A 90 -23.06 12.01 8.44
CA GLN A 90 -22.65 13.32 7.96
C GLN A 90 -21.16 13.31 7.59
N ASN A 91 -20.82 13.99 6.50
CA ASN A 91 -19.44 14.17 6.04
C ASN A 91 -18.75 12.90 5.48
N LEU A 92 -19.40 11.74 5.44
CA LEU A 92 -18.80 10.49 4.92
C LEU A 92 -18.27 10.64 3.48
N ALA A 93 -19.09 11.21 2.58
CA ALA A 93 -18.71 11.39 1.18
C ALA A 93 -17.51 12.34 1.00
N ASN A 94 -17.50 13.45 1.75
CA ASN A 94 -16.38 14.37 1.74
C ASN A 94 -15.12 13.71 2.33
N SER A 95 -15.24 12.92 3.40
CA SER A 95 -14.11 12.19 3.97
C SER A 95 -13.53 11.13 3.03
N ALA A 96 -14.38 10.47 2.23
CA ALA A 96 -13.92 9.60 1.15
C ALA A 96 -13.15 10.39 0.07
N PHE A 97 -13.64 11.56 -0.33
CA PHE A 97 -12.94 12.43 -1.28
C PHE A 97 -11.58 12.89 -0.75
N ILE A 98 -11.52 13.37 0.50
CA ILE A 98 -10.25 13.79 1.13
C ILE A 98 -9.27 12.62 1.25
N SER A 99 -9.74 11.41 1.58
CA SER A 99 -8.92 10.19 1.59
C SER A 99 -8.32 9.88 0.22
N VAL A 100 -9.12 9.93 -0.85
CA VAL A 100 -8.61 9.73 -2.21
C VAL A 100 -7.62 10.84 -2.60
N ALA A 101 -7.96 12.09 -2.30
CA ALA A 101 -7.12 13.24 -2.63
C ALA A 101 -5.76 13.18 -1.92
N ARG A 102 -5.72 12.92 -0.61
CA ARG A 102 -4.45 12.80 0.13
C ARG A 102 -3.61 11.64 -0.39
N THR A 103 -4.23 10.49 -0.68
CA THR A 103 -3.49 9.32 -1.14
C THR A 103 -2.88 9.60 -2.50
N LEU A 104 -3.64 10.18 -3.44
CA LEU A 104 -3.15 10.47 -4.78
C LEU A 104 -2.07 11.57 -4.77
N VAL A 105 -2.31 12.68 -4.07
CA VAL A 105 -1.37 13.81 -4.01
C VAL A 105 -0.08 13.40 -3.30
N THR A 106 -0.17 12.81 -2.10
CA THR A 106 1.02 12.41 -1.36
C THR A 106 1.80 11.31 -2.08
N THR A 107 1.13 10.34 -2.71
CA THR A 107 1.82 9.29 -3.46
C THR A 107 2.55 9.88 -4.67
N THR A 108 1.94 10.82 -5.38
CA THR A 108 2.56 11.46 -6.55
C THR A 108 3.77 12.32 -6.15
N VAL A 109 3.61 13.15 -5.11
CA VAL A 109 4.72 13.96 -4.58
C VAL A 109 5.83 13.05 -4.07
N SER A 110 5.48 12.01 -3.31
CA SER A 110 6.45 11.07 -2.76
C SER A 110 7.18 10.29 -3.85
N PHE A 111 6.48 9.89 -4.91
CA PHE A 111 7.08 9.26 -6.08
C PHE A 111 8.19 10.12 -6.67
N PHE A 112 7.91 11.39 -6.97
CA PHE A 112 8.89 12.26 -7.61
C PHE A 112 10.05 12.63 -6.66
N CYS A 113 9.74 13.02 -5.43
CA CYS A 113 10.77 13.41 -4.46
C CYS A 113 11.68 12.22 -4.10
N THR A 114 11.09 11.06 -3.83
CA THR A 114 11.83 9.85 -3.44
C THR A 114 12.66 9.30 -4.60
N SER A 115 12.09 9.22 -5.81
CA SER A 115 12.82 8.73 -7.00
C SER A 115 13.98 9.63 -7.38
N TYR A 116 13.78 10.96 -7.34
CA TYR A 116 14.83 11.91 -7.64
C TYR A 116 15.94 11.88 -6.57
N MET A 117 15.58 11.82 -5.29
CA MET A 117 16.55 11.72 -4.20
C MET A 117 17.34 10.40 -4.24
N ALA A 118 16.69 9.30 -4.62
CA ALA A 118 17.36 8.02 -4.85
C ALA A 118 18.40 8.14 -5.99
N TYR A 119 18.02 8.73 -7.13
CA TYR A 119 18.92 8.99 -8.24
C TYR A 119 20.07 9.94 -7.87
N PHE A 120 19.79 10.96 -7.08
CA PHE A 120 20.81 11.89 -6.60
C PHE A 120 21.88 11.15 -5.77
N PHE A 121 21.47 10.22 -4.90
CA PHE A 121 22.38 9.38 -4.13
C PHE A 121 23.04 8.24 -4.90
N THR A 122 22.79 8.03 -6.20
CA THR A 122 23.65 7.14 -7.00
C THR A 122 24.92 7.86 -7.49
N LYS A 123 24.94 9.20 -7.47
CA LYS A 123 26.06 9.99 -7.99
C LYS A 123 27.16 10.16 -6.94
N GLN A 124 28.23 9.40 -7.11
CA GLN A 124 29.42 9.46 -6.24
C GLN A 124 30.23 10.76 -6.37
N GLN A 125 29.99 11.54 -7.43
CA GLN A 125 30.69 12.80 -7.74
C GLN A 125 30.30 13.96 -6.80
N MET A 126 29.28 13.77 -5.96
CA MET A 126 28.79 14.77 -5.01
C MET A 126 29.74 14.93 -3.81
N TRP A 127 30.01 16.18 -3.42
CA TRP A 127 30.75 16.47 -2.19
C TRP A 127 30.08 15.85 -0.96
N GLY A 128 30.85 15.11 -0.16
CA GLY A 128 30.36 14.49 1.05
C GLY A 128 29.31 13.39 0.82
N HIS A 129 29.22 12.82 -0.39
CA HIS A 129 28.22 11.81 -0.77
C HIS A 129 27.99 10.73 0.32
N LYS A 130 29.07 10.11 0.82
CA LYS A 130 29.00 9.07 1.86
C LYS A 130 28.42 9.58 3.17
N PHE A 131 28.71 10.83 3.55
CA PHE A 131 28.19 11.44 4.78
C PHE A 131 26.68 11.70 4.65
N TRP A 132 26.25 12.38 3.59
CA TRP A 132 24.85 12.73 3.37
C TRP A 132 23.96 11.50 3.21
N TYR A 133 24.44 10.48 2.49
CA TYR A 133 23.71 9.23 2.36
C TYR A 133 23.55 8.52 3.71
N ARG A 134 24.64 8.37 4.48
CA ARG A 134 24.58 7.75 5.82
C ARG A 134 23.70 8.54 6.77
N PHE A 135 23.80 9.87 6.78
CA PHE A 135 22.96 10.74 7.60
C PHE A 135 21.48 10.54 7.30
N THR A 136 21.11 10.50 6.02
CA THR A 136 19.74 10.24 5.58
C THR A 136 19.26 8.86 6.04
N VAL A 137 20.07 7.81 5.84
CA VAL A 137 19.72 6.43 6.24
C VAL A 137 19.57 6.31 7.76
N ILE A 138 20.35 7.03 8.55
CA ILE A 138 20.23 7.05 10.03
C ILE A 138 18.84 7.51 10.47
N THR A 139 18.19 8.43 9.75
CA THR A 139 16.83 8.89 10.09
C THR A 139 15.75 7.80 9.97
N MET A 140 16.04 6.68 9.31
CA MET A 140 15.15 5.51 9.31
C MET A 140 15.10 4.83 10.69
N TYR A 141 16.20 4.89 11.44
CA TYR A 141 16.34 4.24 12.74
C TYR A 141 16.14 5.21 13.91
N PHE A 142 16.46 6.48 13.70
CA PHE A 142 16.29 7.54 14.68
C PHE A 142 15.09 8.42 14.36
N SER A 143 14.16 8.51 15.31
CA SER A 143 13.00 9.40 15.23
C SER A 143 13.05 10.39 16.40
N ALA A 144 12.70 11.65 16.13
CA ALA A 144 12.54 12.67 17.17
C ALA A 144 11.34 12.38 18.10
N GLY A 145 10.48 11.42 17.76
CA GLY A 145 9.30 11.07 18.51
C GLY A 145 8.09 11.94 18.20
N LEU A 146 6.93 11.58 18.75
CA LEU A 146 5.65 12.19 18.41
C LEU A 146 5.59 13.68 18.77
N ILE A 147 6.02 14.05 19.99
CA ILE A 147 5.87 15.42 20.49
C ILE A 147 6.71 16.42 19.67
N PRO A 148 8.01 16.18 19.39
CA PRO A 148 8.79 17.11 18.57
C PRO A 148 8.28 17.21 17.12
N ILE A 149 7.83 16.09 16.52
CA ILE A 149 7.25 16.10 15.17
C ILE A 149 5.94 16.91 15.16
N TYR A 150 5.11 16.78 16.19
CA TYR A 150 3.90 17.58 16.35
C TYR A 150 4.20 19.07 16.45
N LEU A 151 5.15 19.45 17.32
CA LEU A 151 5.57 20.84 17.47
C LEU A 151 6.15 21.41 16.17
N ASN A 152 6.97 20.64 15.46
CA ASN A 152 7.54 21.05 14.17
C ASN A 152 6.45 21.35 13.13
N ASN A 153 5.47 20.45 12.97
CA ASN A 153 4.36 20.66 12.03
C ASN A 153 3.48 21.86 12.44
N ARG A 154 3.33 22.08 13.75
CA ARG A 154 2.64 23.27 14.27
C ARG A 154 3.40 24.56 13.95
N MET A 155 4.73 24.57 14.11
CA MET A 155 5.60 25.71 13.79
C MET A 155 5.62 26.00 12.28
N LEU A 156 5.48 24.98 11.43
CA LEU A 156 5.33 25.12 9.99
C LEU A 156 3.90 25.53 9.56
N HIS A 157 3.01 25.79 10.51
CA HIS A 157 1.61 26.13 10.27
C HIS A 157 0.84 25.09 9.43
N LEU A 158 1.23 23.82 9.53
CA LEU A 158 0.57 22.71 8.82
C LEU A 158 -0.67 22.21 9.57
N ASN A 159 -0.85 22.59 10.83
CA ASN A 159 -2.02 22.19 11.62
C ASN A 159 -3.30 22.69 10.95
N ASN A 160 -4.32 21.82 10.92
CA ASN A 160 -5.61 22.07 10.29
C ASN A 160 -5.54 22.42 8.79
N SER A 161 -4.50 21.96 8.08
CA SER A 161 -4.30 22.17 6.64
C SER A 161 -4.10 20.84 5.92
N PHE A 162 -4.57 20.75 4.67
CA PHE A 162 -4.39 19.56 3.84
C PHE A 162 -2.91 19.20 3.62
N LEU A 163 -2.02 20.20 3.64
CA LEU A 163 -0.58 20.00 3.42
C LEU A 163 0.09 19.14 4.50
N VAL A 164 -0.54 18.97 5.68
CA VAL A 164 -0.01 18.09 6.73
C VAL A 164 0.05 16.62 6.30
N TYR A 165 -0.78 16.21 5.33
CA TYR A 165 -0.75 14.86 4.77
C TYR A 165 0.36 14.67 3.73
N VAL A 166 0.85 15.75 3.13
CA VAL A 166 1.75 15.70 1.98
C VAL A 166 3.18 15.97 2.40
N VAL A 167 3.42 17.10 3.08
CA VAL A 167 4.78 17.60 3.34
C VAL A 167 5.60 16.65 4.23
N PRO A 168 5.10 16.19 5.40
CA PRO A 168 5.87 15.30 6.27
C PRO A 168 6.12 13.92 5.65
N SER A 169 5.25 13.49 4.73
CA SER A 169 5.31 12.18 4.07
C SER A 169 5.85 12.24 2.65
N ALA A 170 6.40 13.39 2.23
CA ALA A 170 6.90 13.59 0.88
C ALA A 170 8.13 12.74 0.56
N ILE A 171 8.91 12.35 1.57
CA ILE A 171 10.10 11.51 1.38
C ILE A 171 10.02 10.31 2.31
N SER A 172 10.10 9.12 1.74
CA SER A 172 10.28 7.88 2.50
C SER A 172 11.70 7.39 2.27
N VAL A 173 12.53 7.45 3.31
CA VAL A 173 13.94 7.01 3.26
C VAL A 173 14.04 5.53 2.93
N TYR A 174 13.12 4.71 3.47
CA TYR A 174 13.03 3.29 3.13
C TYR A 174 12.80 3.09 1.63
N ASN A 175 11.80 3.76 1.05
CA ASN A 175 11.51 3.68 -0.38
C ASN A 175 12.66 4.25 -1.23
N MET A 176 13.34 5.30 -0.76
CA MET A 176 14.51 5.88 -1.42
C MET A 176 15.64 4.85 -1.56
N VAL A 177 15.95 4.11 -0.49
CA VAL A 177 16.97 3.06 -0.51
C VAL A 177 16.61 1.96 -1.51
N LEU A 178 15.35 1.52 -1.54
CA LEU A 178 14.88 0.51 -2.51
C LEU A 178 15.01 0.97 -3.97
N VAL A 179 14.65 2.22 -4.26
CA VAL A 179 14.78 2.77 -5.62
C VAL A 179 16.25 2.95 -5.98
N LYS A 180 17.08 3.41 -5.03
CA LYS A 180 18.52 3.60 -5.25
C LYS A 180 19.22 2.28 -5.60
N THR A 181 18.97 1.22 -4.84
CA THR A 181 19.58 -0.10 -5.10
C THR A 181 19.14 -0.66 -6.44
N SER A 182 17.87 -0.44 -6.83
CA SER A 182 17.36 -0.81 -8.15
C SER A 182 18.06 -0.03 -9.27
N ILE A 183 18.28 1.28 -9.12
CA ILE A 183 19.03 2.10 -10.10
C ILE A 183 20.48 1.61 -10.21
N GLU A 184 21.16 1.36 -9.09
CA GLU A 184 22.55 0.88 -9.09
C GLU A 184 22.70 -0.50 -9.75
N SER A 185 21.68 -1.35 -9.66
CA SER A 185 21.68 -2.70 -10.25
C SER A 185 21.65 -2.73 -11.79
N MET A 186 21.39 -1.60 -12.43
CA MET A 186 21.32 -1.47 -13.90
C MET A 186 22.69 -1.22 -14.55
N GLY A 187 23.73 -0.94 -13.76
CA GLY A 187 25.03 -0.53 -14.27
C GLY A 187 25.08 0.95 -14.71
N THR A 188 26.28 1.52 -14.77
CA THR A 188 26.50 2.95 -15.13
C THR A 188 26.59 3.18 -16.64
N GLU A 189 26.71 2.12 -17.44
CA GLU A 189 26.97 2.16 -18.89
C GLU A 189 25.92 2.97 -19.67
N LEU A 190 24.63 2.81 -19.31
CA LEU A 190 23.52 3.55 -19.94
C LEU A 190 23.62 5.06 -19.70
N GLU A 191 24.08 5.46 -18.51
CA GLU A 191 24.24 6.87 -18.17
C GLU A 191 25.49 7.46 -18.80
N GLU A 192 26.59 6.70 -18.85
CA GLU A 192 27.84 7.11 -19.49
C GLU A 192 27.64 7.33 -20.99
N SER A 193 26.94 6.42 -21.67
CA SER A 193 26.58 6.56 -23.09
C SER A 193 25.75 7.83 -23.33
N ALA A 194 24.72 8.07 -22.52
CA ALA A 194 23.90 9.27 -22.64
C ALA A 194 24.67 10.57 -22.35
N ARG A 195 25.67 10.52 -21.46
CA ARG A 195 26.56 11.67 -21.18
C ARG A 195 27.49 11.96 -22.36
N LEU A 196 28.00 10.93 -23.05
CA LEU A 196 28.77 11.10 -24.29
C LEU A 196 27.93 11.79 -25.38
N ASP A 197 26.62 11.51 -25.41
CA ASP A 197 25.64 12.21 -26.27
C ASP A 197 25.25 13.61 -25.77
N GLY A 198 25.89 14.12 -24.71
CA GLY A 198 25.66 15.46 -24.17
C GLY A 198 24.41 15.61 -23.29
N ALA A 199 23.78 14.51 -22.84
CA ALA A 199 22.62 14.58 -21.97
C ALA A 199 22.98 15.04 -20.55
N GLY A 200 22.28 16.05 -20.04
CA GLY A 200 22.38 16.49 -18.65
C GLY A 200 21.70 15.53 -17.65
N TYR A 201 21.99 15.69 -16.36
CA TYR A 201 21.48 14.82 -15.29
C TYR A 201 19.95 14.68 -15.23
N LEU A 202 19.23 15.80 -15.40
CA LEU A 202 17.76 15.80 -15.40
C LEU A 202 17.19 15.10 -16.63
N THR A 203 17.83 15.29 -17.79
CA THR A 203 17.44 14.61 -19.04
C THR A 203 17.62 13.10 -18.90
N ILE A 204 18.77 12.66 -18.36
CA ILE A 204 19.05 11.24 -18.08
C ILE A 204 18.02 10.69 -17.10
N PHE A 205 17.73 11.41 -16.02
CA PHE A 205 16.74 10.98 -15.03
C PHE A 205 15.35 10.77 -15.65
N PHE A 206 14.77 11.78 -16.31
CA PHE A 206 13.39 11.71 -16.80
C PHE A 206 13.23 10.82 -18.04
N ARG A 207 14.22 10.79 -18.94
CA ARG A 207 14.11 10.06 -20.22
C ARG A 207 14.63 8.63 -20.17
N ILE A 208 15.55 8.32 -19.27
CA ILE A 208 16.23 7.02 -19.22
C ILE A 208 15.93 6.30 -17.91
N ILE A 209 16.30 6.88 -16.78
CA ILE A 209 16.22 6.19 -15.49
C ILE A 209 14.76 5.96 -15.07
N LEU A 210 13.96 7.03 -14.99
CA LEU A 210 12.58 6.95 -14.53
C LEU A 210 11.72 5.89 -15.27
N PRO A 211 11.71 5.81 -16.62
CA PRO A 211 10.93 4.78 -17.31
C PRO A 211 11.46 3.35 -17.09
N LEU A 212 12.78 3.18 -16.92
CA LEU A 212 13.39 1.88 -16.65
C LEU A 212 13.11 1.37 -15.23
N GLN A 213 12.89 2.29 -14.28
CA GLN A 213 12.55 1.97 -12.89
C GLN A 213 11.04 1.66 -12.68
N GLY A 214 10.25 1.51 -13.74
CA GLY A 214 8.80 1.27 -13.66
C GLY A 214 8.37 0.20 -12.63
N PRO A 215 9.00 -0.99 -12.56
CA PRO A 215 8.62 -2.03 -11.60
C PRO A 215 8.84 -1.64 -10.13
N ILE A 216 10.00 -1.07 -9.79
CA ILE A 216 10.28 -0.66 -8.40
C ILE A 216 9.45 0.55 -8.00
N LEU A 217 9.25 1.48 -8.94
CA LEU A 217 8.46 2.69 -8.72
C LEU A 217 6.98 2.37 -8.49
N ALA A 218 6.42 1.39 -9.20
CA ALA A 218 5.07 0.89 -8.94
C ALA A 218 4.96 0.32 -7.51
N THR A 219 5.97 -0.43 -7.08
CA THR A 219 6.02 -1.05 -5.76
C THR A 219 6.07 0.00 -4.64
N VAL A 220 6.97 0.98 -4.72
CA VAL A 220 7.08 2.03 -3.68
C VAL A 220 5.89 2.99 -3.67
N SER A 221 5.34 3.33 -4.85
CA SER A 221 4.11 4.15 -4.94
C SER A 221 2.96 3.46 -4.21
N LEU A 222 2.86 2.16 -4.40
CA LEU A 222 1.84 1.38 -3.77
C LEU A 222 2.02 1.29 -2.25
N PHE A 223 3.23 1.06 -1.76
CA PHE A 223 3.50 1.13 -0.32
C PHE A 223 3.08 2.49 0.27
N THR A 224 3.42 3.59 -0.40
CA THR A 224 3.01 4.93 0.04
C THR A 224 1.49 5.10 0.01
N ALA A 225 0.82 4.65 -1.05
CA ALA A 225 -0.63 4.76 -1.19
C ALA A 225 -1.39 3.98 -0.11
N VAL A 226 -0.96 2.74 0.16
CA VAL A 226 -1.54 1.90 1.22
C VAL A 226 -1.33 2.55 2.58
N ASN A 227 -0.13 3.04 2.88
CA ASN A 227 0.14 3.74 4.14
C ASN A 227 -0.75 4.98 4.30
N GLN A 228 -0.92 5.78 3.24
CA GLN A 228 -1.75 6.98 3.31
C GLN A 228 -3.25 6.68 3.42
N TRP A 229 -3.72 5.61 2.80
CA TRP A 229 -5.11 5.18 2.93
C TRP A 229 -5.43 4.74 4.37
N ASN A 230 -4.49 4.05 5.03
CA ASN A 230 -4.69 3.45 6.35
C ASN A 230 -4.41 4.39 7.53
N ASP A 231 -3.79 5.54 7.30
CA ASP A 231 -3.39 6.43 8.38
C ASP A 231 -4.55 7.32 8.87
N PHE A 232 -5.18 6.93 9.98
CA PHE A 232 -6.12 7.78 10.71
C PHE A 232 -5.44 8.75 11.67
N PHE A 233 -4.21 8.43 12.10
CA PHE A 233 -3.57 9.05 13.24
C PHE A 233 -3.15 10.49 12.94
N THR A 234 -2.65 10.76 11.73
CA THR A 234 -2.33 12.12 11.29
C THR A 234 -3.56 13.04 11.35
N THR A 235 -4.73 12.55 10.92
CA THR A 235 -5.96 13.35 10.99
C THR A 235 -6.34 13.64 12.44
N LYS A 236 -6.31 12.61 13.30
CA LYS A 236 -6.61 12.72 14.73
C LYS A 236 -5.72 13.74 15.45
N LEU A 237 -4.44 13.81 15.08
CA LEU A 237 -3.48 14.71 15.74
C LEU A 237 -3.55 16.15 15.22
N TYR A 238 -3.66 16.34 13.90
CA TYR A 238 -3.40 17.64 13.29
C TYR A 238 -4.64 18.37 12.80
N ILE A 239 -5.77 17.69 12.60
CA ILE A 239 -6.95 18.26 11.94
C ILE A 239 -8.10 18.42 12.94
N THR A 240 -8.64 19.63 12.98
CA THR A 240 -9.85 19.96 13.77
C THR A 240 -11.05 20.27 12.87
N ASN A 241 -10.82 20.73 11.64
CA ASN A 241 -11.85 21.02 10.66
C ASN A 241 -12.41 19.72 10.07
N THR A 242 -13.70 19.48 10.28
CA THR A 242 -14.42 18.31 9.77
C THR A 242 -14.30 18.16 8.25
N LYS A 243 -14.20 19.26 7.50
CA LYS A 243 -14.04 19.22 6.03
C LYS A 243 -12.77 18.52 5.56
N LEU A 244 -11.76 18.39 6.43
CA LEU A 244 -10.49 17.73 6.14
C LEU A 244 -10.39 16.33 6.77
N TYR A 245 -11.47 15.83 7.37
CA TYR A 245 -11.47 14.48 7.93
C TYR A 245 -11.30 13.43 6.86
N THR A 246 -10.45 12.45 7.13
CA THR A 246 -10.23 11.31 6.25
C THR A 246 -11.20 10.19 6.61
N LEU A 247 -11.56 9.37 5.62
CA LEU A 247 -12.50 8.28 5.81
C LEU A 247 -12.06 7.35 6.94
N GLN A 248 -10.78 6.99 6.98
CA GLN A 248 -10.23 6.10 8.00
C GLN A 248 -10.34 6.69 9.40
N TYR A 249 -10.16 8.01 9.54
CA TYR A 249 -10.34 8.70 10.82
C TYR A 249 -11.81 8.77 11.24
N LEU A 250 -12.70 9.15 10.32
CA LEU A 250 -14.13 9.24 10.61
C LEU A 250 -14.68 7.88 11.06
N LEU A 251 -14.33 6.79 10.37
CA LEU A 251 -14.75 5.44 10.75
C LEU A 251 -14.17 5.01 12.10
N TYR A 252 -12.90 5.34 12.38
CA TYR A 252 -12.27 5.09 13.67
C TYR A 252 -12.96 5.86 14.81
N GLU A 253 -13.30 7.13 14.59
CA GLU A 253 -13.98 7.96 15.57
C GLU A 253 -15.39 7.45 15.87
N LEU A 254 -16.18 7.13 14.84
CA LEU A 254 -17.50 6.50 15.01
C LEU A 254 -17.40 5.19 15.78
N LEU A 255 -16.44 4.33 15.44
CA LEU A 255 -16.21 3.07 16.13
C LEU A 255 -15.89 3.30 17.62
N SER A 256 -15.07 4.30 17.92
CA SER A 256 -14.73 4.68 19.29
C SER A 256 -15.95 5.20 20.05
N GLN A 257 -16.78 6.03 19.41
CA GLN A 257 -18.00 6.58 20.00
C GLN A 257 -19.03 5.47 20.28
N VAL A 258 -19.27 4.58 19.31
CA VAL A 258 -20.19 3.43 19.46
C VAL A 258 -19.71 2.49 20.57
N THR A 259 -18.40 2.25 20.67
CA THR A 259 -17.83 1.39 21.72
C THR A 259 -17.96 2.04 23.11
N ALA A 260 -17.74 3.34 23.22
CA ALA A 260 -17.91 4.08 24.47
C ALA A 260 -19.39 4.08 24.93
N ALA A 261 -20.32 4.33 24.01
CA ALA A 261 -21.76 4.28 24.29
C ALA A 261 -22.20 2.88 24.74
N ALA A 262 -21.71 1.83 24.05
CA ALA A 262 -21.97 0.44 24.44
C ALA A 262 -21.51 0.15 25.87
N ASN A 263 -20.30 0.59 26.23
CA ASN A 263 -19.77 0.38 27.57
C ASN A 263 -20.60 1.12 28.63
N GLN A 264 -21.06 2.34 28.36
CA GLN A 264 -21.91 3.09 29.30
C GLN A 264 -23.26 2.39 29.54
N ILE A 265 -23.90 1.88 28.49
CA ILE A 265 -25.18 1.15 28.57
C ILE A 265 -25.01 -0.14 29.38
N ASN A 266 -23.97 -0.93 29.09
CA ASN A 266 -23.70 -2.18 29.82
C ASN A 266 -23.44 -1.96 31.33
N ASN A 267 -22.90 -0.80 31.72
CA ASN A 267 -22.71 -0.46 33.14
C ASN A 267 -23.97 0.06 33.83
N ALA A 268 -24.95 0.58 33.08
CA ALA A 268 -26.19 1.15 33.62
C ALA A 268 -27.35 0.13 33.68
N ASP A 269 -27.44 -0.78 32.70
CA ASP A 269 -28.42 -1.87 32.67
C ASP A 269 -27.88 -3.06 31.84
N PRO A 270 -27.51 -4.19 32.48
CA PRO A 270 -27.03 -5.40 31.79
C PRO A 270 -28.05 -6.03 30.83
N TYR A 271 -29.33 -5.66 30.91
CA TYR A 271 -30.43 -6.19 30.09
C TYR A 271 -30.93 -5.20 29.02
N ALA A 272 -30.38 -3.99 28.97
CA ALA A 272 -30.67 -3.03 27.91
C ALA A 272 -30.00 -3.49 26.60
N SER A 273 -30.78 -4.23 25.81
CA SER A 273 -30.47 -4.75 24.48
C SER A 273 -30.37 -3.64 23.44
N ILE A 274 -29.38 -2.76 23.59
CA ILE A 274 -29.02 -1.82 22.53
C ILE A 274 -28.03 -2.54 21.61
N THR A 275 -28.05 -2.15 20.34
CA THR A 275 -27.50 -2.77 19.13
C THR A 275 -26.09 -2.25 18.73
N PRO A 276 -25.14 -1.86 19.62
CA PRO A 276 -23.88 -1.25 19.18
C PRO A 276 -22.91 -2.27 18.58
N THR A 277 -23.10 -3.57 18.85
CA THR A 277 -22.24 -4.63 18.32
C THR A 277 -22.36 -4.73 16.78
N GLY A 278 -23.55 -4.49 16.22
CA GLY A 278 -23.80 -4.61 14.77
C GLY A 278 -23.24 -3.47 13.97
N ILE A 279 -23.45 -2.24 14.46
CA ILE A 279 -22.86 -1.03 13.89
C ILE A 279 -21.33 -1.13 13.97
N ARG A 280 -20.78 -1.58 15.12
CA ARG A 280 -19.34 -1.81 15.29
C ARG A 280 -18.76 -2.80 14.28
N LEU A 281 -19.42 -3.95 14.09
CA LEU A 281 -18.97 -4.96 13.13
C LEU A 281 -19.06 -4.43 11.69
N THR A 282 -20.11 -3.67 11.38
CA THR A 282 -20.33 -3.08 10.06
C THR A 282 -19.29 -1.99 9.76
N LEU A 283 -18.95 -1.14 10.73
CA LEU A 283 -17.86 -0.16 10.62
C LEU A 283 -16.52 -0.86 10.38
N THR A 284 -16.23 -1.93 11.12
CA THR A 284 -15.02 -2.74 10.91
C THR A 284 -14.97 -3.33 9.51
N ALA A 285 -16.09 -3.87 8.99
CA ALA A 285 -16.17 -4.37 7.62
C ALA A 285 -15.85 -3.28 6.59
N ILE A 286 -16.47 -2.10 6.73
CA ILE A 286 -16.28 -0.99 5.79
C ILE A 286 -14.82 -0.51 5.75
N VAL A 287 -14.12 -0.55 6.90
CA VAL A 287 -12.67 -0.27 6.95
C VAL A 287 -11.86 -1.34 6.21
N VAL A 288 -12.21 -2.61 6.37
CA VAL A 288 -11.44 -3.75 5.86
C VAL A 288 -11.66 -4.01 4.37
N ILE A 289 -12.88 -3.81 3.85
CA ILE A 289 -13.25 -4.12 2.46
C ILE A 289 -12.34 -3.44 1.42
N PRO A 290 -12.08 -2.11 1.49
CA PRO A 290 -11.18 -1.45 0.53
C PRO A 290 -9.78 -2.05 0.51
N ILE A 291 -9.26 -2.46 1.66
CA ILE A 291 -7.92 -3.05 1.79
C ILE A 291 -7.87 -4.40 1.07
N ILE A 292 -8.89 -5.24 1.26
CA ILE A 292 -9.01 -6.54 0.57
C ILE A 292 -9.14 -6.35 -0.93
N MET A 293 -9.93 -5.37 -1.38
CA MET A 293 -10.15 -5.11 -2.81
C MET A 293 -8.89 -4.62 -3.53
N VAL A 294 -8.02 -3.87 -2.84
CA VAL A 294 -6.78 -3.35 -3.43
C VAL A 294 -5.72 -4.47 -3.52
N TYR A 295 -5.72 -5.46 -2.62
CA TYR A 295 -4.68 -6.49 -2.53
C TYR A 295 -4.43 -7.31 -3.83
N PRO A 296 -5.45 -7.75 -4.62
CA PRO A 296 -5.21 -8.42 -5.90
C PRO A 296 -4.46 -7.54 -6.92
N PHE A 297 -4.76 -6.25 -6.95
CA PHE A 297 -4.06 -5.30 -7.82
C PHE A 297 -2.60 -5.16 -7.40
N ILE A 298 -2.37 -5.10 -6.09
CA ILE A 298 -1.06 -5.06 -5.48
C ILE A 298 -0.20 -6.27 -5.86
N GLN A 299 -0.73 -7.47 -5.69
CA GLN A 299 0.00 -8.72 -5.87
C GLN A 299 0.64 -8.83 -7.26
N ARG A 300 -0.05 -8.35 -8.30
CA ARG A 300 0.46 -8.36 -9.68
C ARG A 300 1.75 -7.56 -9.86
N PHE A 301 1.95 -6.50 -9.08
CA PHE A 301 3.18 -5.69 -9.14
C PHE A 301 4.32 -6.31 -8.33
N TYR A 302 4.03 -6.89 -7.15
CA TYR A 302 5.02 -7.59 -6.34
C TYR A 302 5.63 -8.81 -7.03
N VAL A 303 4.80 -9.64 -7.67
CA VAL A 303 5.28 -10.84 -8.38
C VAL A 303 6.27 -10.45 -9.48
N LYS A 304 6.06 -9.31 -10.16
CA LYS A 304 7.00 -8.84 -11.18
C LYS A 304 8.30 -8.29 -10.59
N GLY A 305 8.23 -7.55 -9.47
CA GLY A 305 9.40 -6.96 -8.82
C GLY A 305 10.33 -8.00 -8.19
N ILE A 306 9.77 -9.00 -7.50
CA ILE A 306 10.56 -10.04 -6.81
C ILE A 306 11.14 -11.06 -7.80
N MET A 307 10.38 -11.43 -8.84
CA MET A 307 10.86 -12.38 -9.87
C MET A 307 12.07 -11.84 -10.65
N LEU A 308 12.15 -10.52 -10.89
CA LEU A 308 13.33 -9.91 -11.53
C LEU A 308 14.60 -9.99 -10.66
N GLY A 309 14.46 -9.99 -9.33
CA GLY A 309 15.58 -10.19 -8.41
C GLY A 309 16.02 -11.65 -8.28
N ALA A 310 15.10 -12.61 -8.44
CA ALA A 310 15.37 -14.04 -8.27
C ALA A 310 15.97 -14.72 -9.52
N VAL A 311 15.77 -14.17 -10.73
CA VAL A 311 16.30 -14.75 -11.99
C VAL A 311 17.78 -14.42 -12.23
N LYS A 312 18.41 -13.63 -11.36
CA LYS A 312 19.87 -13.37 -11.39
C LYS A 312 20.68 -14.35 -10.52
N GLY A 313 20.04 -15.36 -9.93
CA GLY A 313 20.69 -16.43 -9.15
C GLY A 313 20.79 -17.73 -9.91
#